data_AF-A0A7J2KE38-F1
#
_entry.id   AF-A0A7J2KE38-F1
#
_cell.length_a   1.000
_cell.length_b   1.000
_cell.length_c   1.000
_cell.angle_alpha   90.00
_cell.angle_beta   90.00
_cell.angle_gamma   90.00
#
_symmetry.space_group_name_H-M   'P 1'
#
loop_
_entity.id
_entity.type
_entity.pdbx_description
1 polymer ?
#
loop_
_entity_poly.entity_id
_entity_poly.type
_entity_poly.pdbx_seq_one_letter_code
_entity_poly.pdbx_strand_id
1 'polypeptide(L)' 'MLKCPECDGTLKYDSRLKQYICTNCGRIFTREELIKIKEEKIFKEKKKSKTEEYLNWWLSKKERR' A
#
# COMPACT_ATOMS: atom_id res chain seq x y z
N MET A 1 11.83 0.62 4.72
CA MET A 1 12.17 1.82 3.94
C MET A 1 10.91 2.38 3.31
N LEU A 2 10.69 3.69 3.36
CA LEU A 2 9.60 4.32 2.61
C LEU A 2 9.97 4.32 1.12
N LYS A 3 9.13 3.65 0.35
CA LYS A 3 9.27 3.53 -1.10
C LYS A 3 8.25 4.42 -1.79
N CYS A 4 8.66 5.03 -2.89
CA CYS A 4 7.77 5.82 -3.71
C CYS A 4 6.67 4.92 -4.28
N PRO A 5 5.40 5.26 -4.10
CA PRO A 5 4.28 4.49 -4.63
C PRO A 5 4.21 4.51 -6.17
N GLU A 6 4.87 5.47 -6.82
CA GLU A 6 4.88 5.59 -8.29
C GLU A 6 6.04 4.86 -8.97
N CYS A 7 7.22 4.80 -8.34
CA CYS A 7 8.44 4.29 -9.00
C CYS A 7 9.30 3.35 -8.14
N ASP A 8 8.79 2.90 -6.99
CA ASP A 8 9.50 2.08 -5.98
C ASP A 8 10.82 2.67 -5.44
N GLY A 9 11.20 3.87 -5.89
CA GLY A 9 12.42 4.56 -5.49
C GLY A 9 12.44 4.98 -4.02
N THR A 10 13.63 5.33 -3.51
CA THR A 10 13.80 5.75 -2.12
C THR A 10 13.25 7.16 -1.89
N LEU A 11 12.47 7.32 -0.82
CA LEU A 11 12.03 8.63 -0.35
C LEU A 11 13.01 9.16 0.69
N LYS A 12 13.53 10.37 0.47
CA LYS A 12 14.39 11.10 1.40
C LYS A 12 13.56 12.17 2.11
N TYR A 13 13.65 12.22 3.44
CA TYR A 13 12.98 13.25 4.21
C TYR A 13 13.79 14.55 4.18
N ASP A 14 13.15 15.63 3.73
CA ASP A 14 13.67 16.99 3.80
C ASP A 14 13.09 17.69 5.04
N SER A 15 13.96 18.01 6.00
CA SER A 15 13.58 18.61 7.27
C SER A 15 13.20 20.09 7.15
N ARG A 16 13.66 20.79 6.11
CA ARG A 16 13.35 22.21 5.87
C ARG A 16 11.92 22.37 5.40
N LEU A 17 11.51 21.53 4.46
CA LEU A 17 10.16 21.54 3.89
C LEU A 17 9.19 20.61 4.65
N LYS A 18 9.70 19.77 5.56
CA LYS A 18 8.94 18.71 6.26
C LYS A 18 8.23 17.77 5.28
N GLN A 19 8.88 17.51 4.15
CA GLN A 19 8.35 16.76 3.01
C GLN A 19 9.28 15.60 2.66
N TYR A 20 8.75 14.64 1.90
CA TYR A 20 9.49 13.47 1.45
C TYR A 20 9.71 13.56 -0.06
N ILE A 21 10.95 13.56 -0.50
CA ILE A 21 11.34 13.72 -1.89
C ILE A 21 11.84 12.39 -2.42
N CYS A 22 11.30 11.91 -3.54
CA CYS A 22 11.79 10.71 -4.17
C CYS A 22 13.07 11.00 -4.95
N THR A 23 14.14 10.24 -4.70
CA THR A 23 15.41 10.39 -5.41
C THR A 23 15.38 9.87 -6.85
N ASN A 24 14.36 9.10 -7.23
CA ASN A 24 14.25 8.51 -8.56
C ASN A 24 13.31 9.32 -9.49
N CYS A 25 12.11 9.67 -9.04
CA CYS A 25 11.15 10.43 -9.84
C CYS A 25 11.05 11.92 -9.50
N GLY A 26 11.73 12.40 -8.45
CA GLY A 26 11.71 13.81 -8.04
C GLY A 26 10.39 14.30 -7.43
N ARG A 27 9.38 13.42 -7.29
CA ARG A 27 8.11 13.75 -6.63
C ARG A 27 8.30 14.08 -5.17
N ILE A 28 7.50 15.03 -4.71
CA ILE A 28 7.43 15.47 -3.33
C ILE A 28 6.13 14.94 -2.74
N PHE A 29 6.22 14.30 -1.59
CA PHE A 29 5.11 13.75 -0.84
C PHE A 29 5.05 14.42 0.53
N THR A 30 3.86 14.79 0.97
CA THR A 30 3.67 15.24 2.35
C THR A 30 3.49 14.03 3.26
N ARG A 31 3.63 14.26 4.57
CA ARG A 31 3.38 13.22 5.57
C ARG A 31 1.95 12.68 5.49
N GLU A 32 0.97 13.54 5.23
CA GLU A 32 -0.44 13.17 5.09
C GLU A 32 -0.70 12.27 3.89
N GLU A 33 -0.09 12.56 2.74
CA GLU A 33 -0.20 11.72 1.54
C GLU A 33 0.34 10.31 1.80
N LEU A 34 1.51 10.20 2.44
CA LEU A 34 2.11 8.91 2.75
C LEU A 34 1.25 8.10 3.73
N ILE A 35 0.58 8.76 4.67
CA ILE A 35 -0.35 8.11 5.60
C ILE A 35 -1.56 7.57 4.83
N LYS A 36 -2.20 8.39 3.97
CA LYS A 36 -3.34 7.96 3.15
C LYS A 36 -3.00 6.74 2.29
N ILE A 37 -1.85 6.75 1.63
CA ILE A 37 -1.40 5.65 0.77
C ILE A 37 -1.19 4.36 1.59
N LYS A 38 -0.68 4.49 2.81
CA LYS A 38 -0.48 3.35 3.73
C LYS A 38 -1.81 2.79 4.22
N GLU A 39 -2.75 3.66 4.60
CA GLU A 39 -4.09 3.26 5.02
C GLU A 39 -4.85 2.58 3.89
N GLU A 40 -4.77 3.10 2.66
CA GLU A 40 -5.46 2.53 1.51
C GLU A 40 -4.92 1.13 1.14
N LYS A 41 -3.59 0.91 1.26
CA LYS A 41 -2.99 -0.41 1.10
C LYS A 41 -3.51 -1.40 2.16
N ILE A 42 -3.52 -1.00 3.43
CA ILE A 42 -4.02 -1.84 4.53
C ILE A 42 -5.51 -2.17 4.33
N PHE A 43 -6.31 -1.20 3.91
CA PHE A 43 -7.73 -1.41 3.67
C PHE A 43 -7.99 -2.36 2.50
N LYS A 44 -7.24 -2.22 1.39
CA LYS A 44 -7.30 -3.14 0.25
C LYS A 44 -6.88 -4.57 0.62
N GLU A 45 -5.84 -4.72 1.44
CA GLU A 45 -5.36 -6.02 1.89
C GLU A 45 -6.37 -6.72 2.81
N LYS A 46 -6.97 -5.98 3.76
CA LYS A 46 -8.08 -6.49 4.59
C LYS A 46 -9.33 -6.85 3.79
N LYS A 47 -9.57 -6.18 2.66
CA LYS A 47 -10.71 -6.49 1.80
C LYS A 47 -10.48 -7.78 1.00
N LYS A 48 -9.26 -7.99 0.50
CA LYS A 48 -8.88 -9.22 -0.22
C LYS A 48 -8.96 -10.46 0.67
N SER A 49 -8.45 -10.41 1.90
CA SER A 49 -8.46 -11.57 2.80
C SER A 49 -9.86 -12.10 3.08
N LYS A 50 -10.84 -11.22 3.28
CA LYS A 50 -12.25 -11.61 3.50
C LYS A 50 -12.88 -12.28 2.28
N THR A 51 -12.51 -11.85 1.08
CA THR A 51 -13.04 -12.43 -0.17
C THR A 51 -12.41 -13.79 -0.45
N GLU A 52 -11.10 -13.94 -0.24
CA GLU A 52 -10.37 -15.20 -0.47
C GLU A 52 -10.79 -16.29 0.52
N GLU A 53 -11.01 -15.95 1.79
CA GLU A 53 -11.49 -16.91 2.80
C GLU A 53 -12.88 -17.44 2.45
N TYR A 54 -13.80 -16.56 2.04
CA TYR A 54 -15.15 -16.94 1.61
C TYR A 54 -15.12 -17.82 0.34
N LEU A 55 -14.28 -17.47 -0.64
CA LEU A 55 -14.09 -18.25 -1.86
C LEU A 55 -13.54 -19.65 -1.57
N ASN A 56 -12.51 -19.74 -0.72
CA ASN A 56 -11.90 -21.02 -0.33
C ASN A 56 -12.90 -21.92 0.41
N TRP A 57 -13.68 -21.37 1.35
CA TRP A 57 -14.74 -22.12 2.02
C TRP A 57 -15.78 -22.68 1.03
N TRP A 58 -16.18 -21.87 0.06
CA TRP A 58 -17.19 -22.27 -0.92
C TRP A 58 -16.68 -23.32 -1.91
N LEU A 59 -15.43 -23.18 -2.39
CA LEU A 59 -14.76 -24.16 -3.25
C LEU A 59 -14.53 -25.49 -2.54
N SER A 60 -14.10 -25.46 -1.27
CA SER A 60 -13.88 -26.67 -0.46
C SER A 60 -15.18 -27.48 -0.25
N LYS A 61 -16.35 -26.83 -0.27
CA LYS A 61 -17.65 -27.54 -0.23
C LYS A 61 -18.02 -28.19 -1.56
N LYS A 62 -17.56 -27.65 -2.70
CA LYS A 62 -17.92 -28.13 -4.04
C LYS A 62 -17.12 -29.37 -4.43
N GLU A 63 -15.85 -29.45 -4.01
CA GLU A 63 -14.96 -30.57 -4.33
C GLU A 63 -15.26 -31.85 -3.53
N ARG A 64 -16.07 -31.76 -2.48
CA ARG A 64 -16.48 -32.89 -1.64
C ARG A 64 -17.70 -33.67 -2.19
N ARG A 65 -18.19 -33.32 -3.39
CA ARG A 65 -19.38 -33.89 -4.02
C ARG A 65 -19.05 -34.40 -5.41
#